data_AF-A0AAE4UEK6-F1
#
_entry.id   AF-A0AAE4UEK6-F1
#
_cell.length_a   1.000
_cell.length_b   1.000
_cell.length_c   1.000
_cell.angle_alpha   90.00
_cell.angle_beta   90.00
_cell.angle_gamma   90.00
#
_symmetry.space_group_name_H-M   'P 1'
#
loop_
_entity.id
_entity.type
_entity.pdbx_description
1 polymer ?
#
loop_
_entity_poly.entity_id
_entity_poly.type
_entity_poly.pdbx_seq_one_letter_code
_entity_poly.pdbx_strand_id
1 'polypeptide(L)' 'MTVELRRAARTLRTARQRLDTAMAAAARAAVTAAAEGVPETTISEELGVTRMTVRRWLGK' A
#
# COMPACT_ATOMS: atom_id res chain seq x y z
N MET A 1 -3.91 -0.02 -31.98
CA MET A 1 -3.81 -0.66 -30.65
C MET A 1 -4.53 -2.00 -30.70
N THR A 2 -3.83 -3.12 -30.52
CA THR A 2 -4.39 -4.48 -30.63
C THR A 2 -5.42 -4.76 -29.53
N VAL A 3 -6.30 -5.75 -29.75
CA VAL A 3 -7.30 -6.18 -28.75
C VAL A 3 -6.63 -6.65 -27.45
N GLU A 4 -5.54 -7.41 -27.57
CA GLU A 4 -4.73 -7.88 -26.44
C GLU A 4 -4.11 -6.73 -25.64
N LEU A 5 -3.51 -5.75 -26.33
CA LEU A 5 -2.93 -4.58 -25.67
C LEU A 5 -4.00 -3.75 -24.94
N ARG A 6 -5.20 -3.60 -25.53
CA ARG A 6 -6.34 -2.95 -24.85
C ARG A 6 -6.77 -3.69 -23.58
N ARG A 7 -6.78 -5.02 -23.61
CA ARG A 7 -7.13 -5.87 -22.47
C ARG A 7 -6.07 -5.75 -21.36
N ALA A 8 -4.80 -5.94 -21.69
CA ALA A 8 -3.69 -5.80 -20.75
C ALA A 8 -3.67 -4.41 -20.10
N ALA A 9 -3.87 -3.35 -20.89
CA ALA A 9 -3.90 -1.98 -20.37
C ALA A 9 -5.06 -1.74 -19.39
N ARG A 10 -6.25 -2.31 -19.64
CA ARG A 10 -7.37 -2.22 -18.69
C ARG A 10 -7.06 -2.96 -17.40
N THR A 11 -6.58 -4.20 -17.48
CA THR A 11 -6.19 -4.99 -16.31
C THR A 11 -5.19 -4.26 -15.44
N LEU A 12 -4.14 -3.70 -16.05
CA LEU A 12 -3.11 -2.94 -15.33
C LEU A 12 -3.68 -1.70 -14.63
N ARG A 13 -4.55 -0.93 -15.31
CA ARG A 13 -5.17 0.26 -14.70
C ARG A 13 -6.02 -0.13 -13.48
N THR A 14 -6.84 -1.16 -13.61
CA THR A 14 -7.68 -1.64 -12.49
C THR A 14 -6.82 -2.17 -11.35
N ALA A 15 -5.75 -2.93 -11.64
CA ALA A 15 -4.84 -3.43 -10.61
C ALA A 15 -4.16 -2.29 -9.83
N ARG A 16 -3.72 -1.23 -10.54
CA ARG A 16 -3.14 -0.04 -9.90
C ARG A 16 -4.14 0.67 -8.99
N GLN A 17 -5.37 0.90 -9.46
CA GLN A 17 -6.42 1.52 -8.63
C GLN A 17 -6.73 0.71 -7.36
N ARG A 18 -6.73 -0.62 -7.48
CA ARG A 18 -6.91 -1.52 -6.32
C ARG A 18 -5.73 -1.44 -5.37
N LEU A 19 -4.50 -1.43 -5.90
CA LEU A 19 -3.29 -1.26 -5.10
C LEU A 19 -3.31 0.08 -4.35
N ASP A 20 -3.64 1.18 -5.01
CA ASP A 20 -3.71 2.51 -4.39
C ASP A 20 -4.71 2.52 -3.23
N THR A 21 -5.87 1.89 -3.43
CA THR A 21 -6.91 1.76 -2.38
C THR A 21 -6.42 0.93 -1.20
N ALA A 22 -5.78 -0.22 -1.47
CA ALA A 22 -5.21 -1.08 -0.44
C ALA A 22 -4.10 -0.37 0.35
N MET A 23 -3.22 0.36 -0.34
CA MET A 23 -2.14 1.13 0.27
C MET A 23 -2.67 2.26 1.16
N ALA A 24 -3.75 2.93 0.76
CA ALA A 24 -4.39 3.95 1.59
C ALA A 24 -5.02 3.35 2.87
N ALA A 25 -5.60 2.15 2.78
CA ALA A 25 -6.11 1.43 3.95
C ALA A 25 -4.97 0.99 4.88
N ALA A 26 -3.90 0.44 4.32
CA ALA A 26 -2.69 0.05 5.07
C ALA A 26 -2.06 1.25 5.78
N ALA A 27 -2.00 2.42 5.14
CA ALA A 27 -1.50 3.65 5.75
C ALA A 27 -2.30 4.06 7.00
N ARG A 28 -3.64 4.00 6.93
CA ARG A 28 -4.51 4.29 8.08
C ARG A 28 -4.27 3.30 9.22
N ALA A 29 -4.20 2.00 8.92
CA ALA A 29 -3.91 0.97 9.90
C ALA A 29 -2.53 1.15 10.55
N ALA A 30 -1.51 1.52 9.76
CA ALA A 30 -0.17 1.79 10.26
C ALA A 30 -0.15 2.98 11.23
N VAL A 31 -0.89 4.06 10.93
CA VAL A 31 -1.00 5.22 11.84
C VAL A 31 -1.67 4.82 13.16
N THR A 32 -2.77 4.06 13.12
CA THR A 32 -3.45 3.57 14.32
C THR A 32 -2.53 2.65 15.15
N ALA A 33 -1.90 1.66 14.53
CA ALA A 33 -0.99 0.73 15.20
C ALA A 33 0.20 1.46 15.83
N ALA A 34 0.77 2.45 15.14
CA ALA A 34 1.85 3.26 15.70
C ALA A 34 1.39 4.09 16.91
N ALA A 35 0.15 4.61 16.90
CA ALA A 35 -0.43 5.32 18.04
C ALA A 35 -0.67 4.39 19.25
N GLU A 36 -0.91 3.10 19.00
CA GLU A 36 -1.01 2.04 20.02
C GLU A 36 0.36 1.52 20.50
N GLY A 37 1.45 2.06 19.97
CA GLY A 37 2.81 1.71 20.38
C GLY A 37 3.41 0.51 19.64
N VAL A 38 2.76 0.02 18.58
CA VAL A 38 3.30 -1.09 17.78
C VAL A 38 4.60 -0.63 17.07
N PRO A 39 5.70 -1.40 17.15
CA PRO A 39 6.94 -1.05 16.47
C PRO A 39 6.80 -0.98 14.94
N GLU A 40 7.49 -0.02 14.31
CA GLU A 40 7.49 0.15 12.85
C GLU A 40 7.92 -1.11 12.09
N THR A 41 8.81 -1.92 12.67
CA THR A 41 9.28 -3.20 12.09
C THR A 41 8.14 -4.19 12.00
N THR A 42 7.38 -4.38 13.08
CA THR A 42 6.20 -5.25 13.13
C THR A 42 5.12 -4.77 12.16
N ILE A 43 4.84 -3.46 12.11
CA ILE A 43 3.88 -2.89 11.14
C ILE A 43 4.32 -3.20 9.70
N SER A 44 5.61 -3.08 9.40
CA SER A 44 6.14 -3.32 8.06
C SER A 44 6.06 -4.80 7.65
N GLU A 45 6.33 -5.71 8.59
CA GLU A 45 6.24 -7.16 8.38
C GLU A 45 4.79 -7.60 8.13
N GLU A 46 3.86 -7.18 9.00
CA GLU A 46 2.44 -7.53 8.89
C GLU A 46 1.78 -6.99 7.61
N LEU A 47 2.13 -5.77 7.21
CA LEU A 47 1.57 -5.14 6.01
C LEU A 47 2.31 -5.54 4.73
N GLY A 48 3.44 -6.26 4.82
CA GLY A 48 4.26 -6.65 3.67
C GLY A 48 4.86 -5.45 2.93
N VAL A 49 5.20 -4.38 3.64
CA VAL A 49 5.81 -3.16 3.07
C VAL A 49 7.18 -2.89 3.68
N THR A 50 7.94 -1.97 3.09
CA THR A 50 9.22 -1.58 3.68
C THR A 50 9.01 -0.67 4.90
N ARG A 51 9.95 -0.71 5.87
CA ARG A 51 9.94 0.21 7.00
C ARG A 51 9.98 1.69 6.58
N MET A 52 10.61 2.00 5.44
CA MET A 52 10.61 3.36 4.87
C MET A 52 9.22 3.82 4.42
N THR A 53 8.42 2.90 3.87
CA THR A 53 7.02 3.16 3.53
C THR A 53 6.22 3.51 4.78
N VAL A 54 6.41 2.74 5.87
CA VAL A 54 5.75 3.02 7.16
C VAL A 54 6.16 4.40 7.69
N ARG A 55 7.46 4.71 7.73
CA ARG A 55 7.95 6.03 8.17
C ARG A 55 7.33 7.19 7.40
N ARG A 56 7.22 7.06 6.07
CA ARG A 56 6.59 8.07 5.22
C ARG A 56 5.11 8.28 5.59
N TRP A 57 4.36 7.22 5.90
CA TRP A 57 2.97 7.35 6.35
C TRP A 57 2.84 8.01 7.71
N LEU A 58 3.83 7.80 8.59
CA LEU A 58 3.90 8.44 9.91
C LEU A 58 4.44 9.88 9.86
N GLY A 59 4.81 10.41 8.68
CA GLY A 59 5.35 11.76 8.52
C GLY A 59 6.79 11.93 9.02
N LYS A 60 7.59 10.85 9.05
CA LYS A 60 8.99 10.81 9.54
C LYS A 60 10.03 10.57 8.44
#